data_AF-A0A957FVN3-F1
#
_entry.id   AF-A0A957FVN3-F1
#
_cell.length_a   1.000
_cell.length_b   1.000
_cell.length_c   1.000
_cell.angle_alpha   90.00
_cell.angle_beta   90.00
_cell.angle_gamma   90.00
#
_symmetry.space_group_name_H-M   'P 1'
#
loop_
_entity.id
_entity.type
_entity.pdbx_description
1 polymer ?
#
loop_
_entity_poly.entity_id
_entity_poly.type
_entity_poly.pdbx_seq_one_letter_code
_entity_poly.pdbx_strand_id
1 'polypeptide(L)'
;MSTSQLTLTAVPDFPQVQPGDDLAQLIVQALDTAVLPLQDGDVLCLAQKIVSKAENRFRVLAQVTPSAEALRLADEVGKDPRLVELILQESTAVSRTRPGVLITRH
;
A
#
# COMPACT_ATOMS: atom_id res chain seq x y z
N MET A 1 -34.53 22.91 -3.82
CA MET A 1 -33.54 21.84 -4.10
C MET A 1 -32.42 21.98 -3.09
N SER A 2 -32.12 20.94 -2.32
CA SER A 2 -30.96 20.95 -1.43
C SER A 2 -29.73 20.70 -2.31
N THR A 3 -28.80 21.64 -2.32
CA THR A 3 -27.51 21.49 -2.99
C THR A 3 -26.61 20.65 -2.09
N SER A 4 -26.26 19.44 -2.52
CA SER A 4 -25.25 18.64 -1.82
C SER A 4 -23.86 19.20 -2.09
N GLN A 5 -23.03 19.30 -1.05
CA GLN A 5 -21.65 19.76 -1.13
C GLN A 5 -20.71 18.62 -0.69
N LEU A 6 -19.57 18.46 -1.38
CA LEU A 6 -18.48 17.58 -1.00
C LEU A 6 -17.22 18.43 -0.78
N THR A 7 -16.53 18.18 0.34
CA THR A 7 -15.24 18.80 0.66
C THR A 7 -14.19 17.70 0.78
N LEU A 8 -13.01 17.92 0.19
CA LEU A 8 -11.85 17.03 0.30
C LEU A 8 -10.70 17.82 0.90
N THR A 9 -10.19 17.34 2.04
CA THR A 9 -9.11 18.01 2.77
C THR A 9 -7.95 17.05 2.93
N ALA A 10 -6.77 17.43 2.46
CA ALA A 10 -5.54 16.70 2.75
C ALA A 10 -5.08 17.03 4.17
N VAL A 11 -4.65 16.02 4.93
CA VAL A 11 -4.01 16.23 6.23
C VAL A 11 -2.56 16.65 5.99
N PRO A 12 -2.18 17.91 6.30
CA PRO A 12 -0.82 18.39 6.08
C PRO A 12 0.16 17.75 7.07
N ASP A 13 1.45 17.76 6.72
CA ASP A 13 2.57 17.43 7.61
C ASP A 13 2.44 16.09 8.36
N PHE A 14 1.78 15.10 7.74
CA PHE A 14 1.63 13.77 8.33
C PHE A 14 3.01 13.10 8.51
N PRO A 15 3.32 12.54 9.69
CA PRO A 15 4.66 12.04 9.98
C PRO A 15 5.01 10.80 9.16
N GLN A 16 6.32 10.54 9.05
CA GLN A 16 6.78 9.31 8.41
C GLN A 16 6.52 8.09 9.31
N VAL A 17 5.52 7.28 8.92
CA VAL A 17 5.17 6.04 9.62
C VAL A 17 6.31 5.02 9.62
N GLN A 18 6.56 4.44 10.79
CA GLN A 18 7.53 3.39 11.09
C GLN A 18 6.84 2.09 11.54
N PRO A 19 7.55 0.95 11.48
CA PRO A 19 7.10 -0.30 12.09
C PRO A 19 6.70 -0.14 13.56
N GLY A 20 5.50 -0.59 13.91
CA GLY A 20 4.97 -0.57 15.27
C GLY A 20 4.24 0.71 15.67
N ASP A 21 4.18 1.72 14.82
CA ASP A 21 3.43 2.95 15.11
C ASP A 21 1.92 2.68 15.26
N ASP A 22 1.29 3.35 16.24
CA ASP A 22 -0.17 3.43 16.35
C ASP A 22 -0.70 4.44 15.32
N LEU A 23 -1.21 3.93 14.20
CA LEU A 23 -1.76 4.77 13.13
C LEU A 23 -2.95 5.60 13.57
N ALA A 24 -3.82 5.08 14.45
CA ALA A 24 -4.98 5.83 14.89
C ALA A 24 -4.55 7.04 15.71
N GLN A 25 -3.57 6.84 16.61
CA GLN A 25 -3.01 7.93 17.40
C GLN A 25 -2.31 8.98 16.51
N LEU A 26 -1.52 8.55 15.52
CA LEU A 26 -0.86 9.47 14.58
C LEU A 26 -1.87 10.29 13.77
N ILE A 27 -2.97 9.67 13.33
CA ILE A 27 -4.04 10.36 12.60
C ILE A 27 -4.71 11.42 13.47
N VAL A 28 -5.10 11.08 14.70
CA VAL A 28 -5.73 12.04 15.63
C VAL A 28 -4.80 13.21 15.89
N GLN A 29 -3.52 12.96 16.20
CA GLN A 29 -2.54 14.01 16.44
C GLN A 29 -2.33 14.94 15.23
N ALA A 30 -2.30 14.38 14.01
CA ALA A 30 -2.14 15.17 12.80
C ALA A 30 -3.37 16.04 12.52
N LEU A 31 -4.58 15.53 12.73
CA LEU A 31 -5.83 16.28 12.60
C LEU A 31 -5.93 17.40 13.64
N ASP A 32 -5.59 17.12 14.89
CA ASP A 32 -5.57 18.11 15.97
C ASP A 32 -4.58 19.24 15.65
N THR A 33 -3.37 18.90 15.21
CA THR A 33 -2.32 19.88 14.84
C THR A 33 -2.77 20.75 13.67
N ALA A 34 -3.44 20.16 12.68
CA ALA A 34 -3.96 20.86 11.52
C ALA A 34 -5.27 21.62 11.78
N VAL A 35 -5.84 21.51 12.98
CA VAL A 35 -7.15 22.09 13.36
C VAL A 35 -8.26 21.60 12.40
N LEU A 36 -8.27 20.28 12.13
CA LEU A 36 -9.22 19.59 11.26
C LEU A 36 -10.07 18.60 12.08
N PRO A 37 -11.03 19.05 12.89
CA PRO A 37 -11.88 18.17 13.68
C PRO A 37 -12.79 17.33 12.76
N LEU A 38 -12.85 16.03 13.00
CA LEU A 38 -13.77 15.13 12.31
C LEU A 38 -15.21 15.35 12.78
N GLN A 39 -16.13 15.23 11.84
CA GLN A 39 -17.58 15.32 12.08
C GLN A 39 -18.24 13.97 11.78
N ASP A 40 -19.40 13.75 12.38
CA ASP A 40 -20.21 12.57 12.11
C ASP A 40 -20.54 12.49 10.61
N GLY A 41 -20.17 11.37 9.99
CA GLY A 41 -20.34 11.14 8.56
C GLY A 41 -19.08 11.41 7.71
N ASP A 42 -18.01 11.94 8.30
CA ASP A 42 -16.74 12.09 7.60
C ASP A 42 -16.10 10.73 7.27
N VAL A 43 -15.32 10.71 6.19
CA VAL A 43 -14.58 9.54 5.73
C VAL A 43 -13.09 9.85 5.72
N LEU A 44 -12.32 9.05 6.47
CA LEU A 44 -10.86 9.05 6.40
C LEU A 44 -10.40 8.15 5.26
N CYS A 45 -9.70 8.73 4.28
CA CYS A 45 -9.07 8.00 3.19
C CYS A 45 -7.57 7.86 3.45
N LEU A 46 -7.11 6.62 3.61
CA LEU A 46 -5.71 6.30 3.88
C LEU A 46 -5.11 5.53 2.70
N ALA A 47 -3.90 5.90 2.30
CA ALA A 47 -3.13 5.06 1.39
C ALA A 47 -2.68 3.79 2.14
N GLN A 48 -2.89 2.62 1.54
CA GLN A 48 -2.43 1.31 2.05
C GLN A 48 -0.98 1.33 2.59
N LYS A 49 -0.09 2.11 1.98
CA LYS A 49 1.34 2.12 2.30
C LYS A 49 1.61 2.46 3.78
N ILE A 50 0.85 3.36 4.41
CA ILE A 50 1.07 3.69 5.82
C ILE A 50 0.66 2.52 6.74
N VAL A 51 -0.40 1.80 6.37
CA VAL A 51 -0.83 0.56 7.05
C VAL A 51 0.26 -0.49 6.95
N SER A 52 0.75 -0.77 5.73
CA SER A 52 1.83 -1.74 5.52
C SER A 52 3.13 -1.38 6.27
N LYS A 53 3.42 -0.09 6.46
CA LYS A 53 4.59 0.36 7.23
C LYS A 53 4.43 0.10 8.72
N ALA A 54 3.30 0.51 9.30
CA ALA A 54 2.99 0.29 10.71
C ALA A 54 2.98 -1.21 11.06
N GLU A 55 2.44 -2.04 10.18
CA GLU A 55 2.41 -3.50 10.33
C GLU A 55 3.75 -4.20 10.02
N ASN A 56 4.82 -3.45 9.76
CA ASN A 56 6.14 -3.99 9.43
C ASN A 56 6.14 -4.98 8.24
N ARG A 57 5.34 -4.72 7.20
CA ARG A 57 5.23 -5.58 6.00
C ARG A 57 6.41 -5.42 5.02
N PHE A 58 7.58 -5.01 5.52
CA PHE A 58 8.79 -4.86 4.71
C PHE A 58 9.38 -6.21 4.31
N ARG A 59 10.09 -6.23 3.18
CA ARG A 59 10.89 -7.36 2.70
C ARG A 59 12.23 -6.87 2.19
N VAL A 60 13.30 -7.57 2.56
CA VAL A 60 14.65 -7.31 2.05
C VAL A 60 14.82 -8.08 0.75
N LEU A 61 14.76 -7.39 -0.39
CA LEU A 61 14.79 -8.03 -1.70
C LEU A 61 16.02 -8.94 -1.90
N ALA A 62 17.17 -8.55 -1.34
CA ALA A 62 18.41 -9.32 -1.41
C ALA A 62 18.35 -10.68 -0.69
N GLN A 63 17.38 -10.88 0.21
CA GLN A 63 17.20 -12.13 0.97
C GLN A 63 16.16 -13.07 0.32
N VAL A 64 15.56 -12.68 -0.81
CA VAL A 64 14.56 -13.48 -1.49
C VAL A 64 15.25 -14.46 -2.44
N THR A 65 14.91 -15.75 -2.32
CA THR A 65 15.33 -16.79 -3.27
C THR A 65 14.19 -17.06 -4.26
N PRO A 66 14.34 -16.73 -5.55
CA PRO A 66 13.30 -16.96 -6.54
C PRO A 66 13.04 -18.44 -6.81
N SER A 67 11.78 -18.82 -6.95
CA SER A 67 11.36 -20.13 -7.45
C SER A 67 11.59 -20.26 -8.97
N ALA A 68 11.50 -21.50 -9.48
CA ALA A 68 11.56 -21.75 -10.92
C ALA A 68 10.44 -21.03 -11.69
N GLU A 69 9.25 -20.92 -11.08
CA GLU A 69 8.13 -20.18 -11.65
C GLU A 69 8.43 -18.68 -11.70
N ALA A 70 8.95 -18.11 -10.60
CA ALA A 70 9.33 -16.70 -10.57
C ALA A 70 10.41 -16.36 -11.61
N LEU A 71 11.42 -17.22 -11.79
CA LEU A 71 12.45 -17.05 -12.82
C LEU A 71 11.85 -17.03 -14.22
N ARG A 72 10.96 -18.00 -14.53
CA ARG A 72 10.29 -18.08 -15.84
C ARG A 72 9.44 -16.84 -16.13
N LEU A 73 8.63 -16.42 -15.15
CA LEU A 73 7.76 -15.25 -15.31
C LEU A 73 8.55 -13.94 -15.38
N ALA A 74 9.64 -13.84 -14.62
CA ALA A 74 10.53 -12.68 -14.63
C ALA A 74 11.17 -12.44 -16.00
N ASP A 75 11.60 -13.50 -16.68
CA ASP A 75 12.09 -13.44 -18.05
C ASP A 75 10.98 -12.95 -19.01
N GLU A 76 9.78 -13.53 -18.90
CA GLU A 76 8.63 -13.18 -19.74
C GLU A 76 8.19 -11.70 -19.59
N VAL A 77 8.18 -11.19 -18.35
CA VAL A 77 7.69 -9.82 -18.05
C VAL A 77 8.83 -8.81 -17.91
N GLY A 78 10.09 -9.21 -18.02
CA GLY A 78 11.26 -8.33 -17.88
C GLY A 78 11.39 -7.68 -16.50
N LYS A 79 11.22 -8.45 -15.41
CA LYS A 79 11.33 -7.96 -14.02
C LYS A 79 12.39 -8.71 -13.23
N ASP A 80 12.78 -8.15 -12.09
CA ASP A 80 13.65 -8.86 -11.13
C ASP A 80 12.92 -10.13 -10.63
N PRO A 81 13.52 -11.33 -10.73
CA PRO A 81 12.90 -12.58 -10.29
C PRO A 81 12.59 -12.60 -8.80
N ARG A 82 13.32 -11.84 -7.98
CA ARG A 82 13.05 -11.70 -6.54
C ARG A 82 11.79 -10.88 -6.28
N LEU A 83 11.53 -9.87 -7.12
CA LEU A 83 10.29 -9.10 -7.05
C LEU A 83 9.11 -9.97 -7.50
N VAL A 84 9.28 -10.73 -8.59
CA VAL A 84 8.24 -11.64 -9.07
C VAL A 84 7.92 -12.70 -8.02
N GLU A 85 8.91 -13.27 -7.36
CA GLU A 85 8.72 -14.21 -6.26
C GLU A 85 7.84 -13.61 -5.14
N LEU A 86 8.13 -12.40 -4.68
CA LEU A 86 7.30 -11.73 -3.67
C LEU A 86 5.87 -11.47 -4.15
N ILE A 87 5.69 -11.14 -5.43
CA ILE A 87 4.35 -10.98 -6.02
C ILE A 87 3.60 -12.30 -5.98
N LEU A 88 4.23 -13.42 -6.36
CA LEU A 88 3.62 -14.74 -6.36
C LEU A 88 3.24 -15.20 -4.94
N GLN A 89 4.11 -14.96 -3.96
CA GLN A 89 3.85 -15.32 -2.55
C GLN A 89 2.62 -14.62 -1.96
N GLU A 90 2.31 -13.41 -2.45
CA GLU A 90 1.15 -12.62 -2.01
C GLU A 90 -0.04 -12.78 -2.96
N SER A 91 0.00 -13.72 -3.92
CA SER A 91 -1.04 -13.91 -4.94
C SER A 91 -1.59 -15.35 -4.94
N THR A 92 -2.86 -15.51 -5.28
CA THR A 92 -3.50 -16.82 -5.46
C THR A 92 -3.39 -17.37 -6.88
N ALA A 93 -3.28 -16.50 -7.89
CA ALA A 93 -3.09 -16.89 -9.28
C ALA A 93 -2.52 -15.77 -10.16
N VAL A 94 -1.81 -16.14 -11.24
CA VAL A 94 -1.44 -15.23 -12.33
C VAL A 94 -2.59 -15.15 -13.33
N SER A 95 -3.14 -13.95 -13.53
CA SER A 95 -4.24 -13.72 -14.46
C SER A 95 -3.75 -13.37 -15.87
N ARG A 96 -2.69 -12.56 -15.98
CA ARG A 96 -2.14 -12.13 -17.27
C ARG A 96 -0.70 -11.64 -17.14
N THR A 97 0.09 -11.88 -18.17
CA THR A 97 1.48 -11.43 -18.31
C THR A 97 1.67 -10.68 -19.63
N ARG A 98 2.47 -9.62 -19.61
CA ARG A 98 2.99 -8.90 -20.79
C ARG A 98 4.36 -8.32 -20.42
N PRO A 99 5.21 -7.93 -21.39
CA PRO A 99 6.44 -7.20 -21.07
C PRO A 99 6.15 -5.99 -20.16
N GLY A 100 6.81 -5.93 -19.00
CA GLY A 100 6.62 -4.93 -17.96
C GLY A 100 5.43 -5.13 -17.01
N VAL A 101 4.50 -6.05 -17.31
CA VAL A 101 3.22 -6.18 -16.60
C VAL A 101 2.96 -7.61 -16.15
N LEU A 102 2.69 -7.77 -14.85
CA LEU A 102 2.27 -9.01 -14.23
C LEU A 102 0.98 -8.71 -13.46
N ILE A 103 -0.14 -9.31 -13.89
CA ILE A 103 -1.45 -9.14 -13.26
C ILE A 103 -1.76 -10.41 -12.49
N THR A 104 -1.96 -10.27 -11.19
CA THR A 104 -2.28 -11.37 -10.29
C THR A 104 -3.63 -11.17 -9.59
N ARG A 105 -4.15 -12.25 -9.03
CA ARG A 105 -5.29 -12.25 -8.12
C ARG A 105 -4.76 -12.42 -6.71
N HIS A 106 -5.32 -11.65 -5.78
CA HIS A 106 -5.10 -11.78 -4.34
C HIS A 106 -6.29 -12.50 -3.72
#